data_AF-A0A852RHD2-F1
#
_entry.id   AF-A0A852RHD2-F1
#
_cell.length_a   1.000
_cell.length_b   1.000
_cell.length_c   1.000
_cell.angle_alpha   90.00
_cell.angle_beta   90.00
_cell.angle_gamma   90.00
#
_symmetry.space_group_name_H-M   'P 1'
#
loop_
_entity.id
_entity.type
_entity.pdbx_description
1 polymer ?
#
loop_
_entity_poly.entity_id
_entity_poly.type
_entity_poly.pdbx_seq_one_letter_code
_entity_poly.pdbx_strand_id
1 'polypeptide(L)'
;MDSTDDSVVYDVPVVPCSEEHDEEIFGEFELSGDSFPDATALEDESNEKCVAMFNEFVGMDYFDSELDFYTLTPTEDGWNEFNDRTVNCVIVDPAGKITGSLKGAAR
;
A
#
# COMPACT_ATOMS: atom_id res chain seq x y z
N MET A 1 12.70 -2.84 24.98
CA MET A 1 13.20 -2.76 23.59
C MET A 1 12.33 -3.76 22.86
N ASP A 2 11.19 -3.24 22.41
CA ASP A 2 10.10 -3.98 21.80
C ASP A 2 10.43 -4.08 20.31
N SER A 3 10.70 -5.30 19.87
CA SER A 3 11.01 -5.61 18.48
C SER A 3 9.79 -5.30 17.64
N THR A 4 9.99 -4.65 16.51
CA THR A 4 8.97 -4.36 15.49
C THR A 4 8.12 -5.60 15.20
N ASP A 5 6.90 -5.60 15.73
CA ASP A 5 5.85 -6.56 15.42
C ASP A 5 5.38 -6.24 14.00
N ASP A 6 5.54 -7.20 13.08
CA ASP A 6 4.89 -7.18 11.77
C ASP A 6 3.39 -7.34 12.04
N SER A 7 2.73 -6.21 12.32
CA SER A 7 1.36 -6.20 12.83
C SER A 7 0.40 -6.58 11.72
N VAL A 8 -0.15 -7.79 11.80
CA VAL A 8 -1.19 -8.27 10.88
C VAL A 8 -2.44 -7.39 11.00
N VAL A 9 -2.84 -6.76 9.89
CA VAL A 9 -4.03 -5.91 9.81
C VAL A 9 -5.24 -6.78 9.46
N TYR A 10 -6.28 -6.73 10.30
CA TYR A 10 -7.50 -7.55 10.13
C TYR A 10 -8.73 -6.76 9.66
N ASP A 11 -8.86 -5.50 10.09
CA ASP A 11 -9.98 -4.63 9.75
C ASP A 11 -9.53 -3.17 9.89
N VAL A 12 -9.85 -2.35 8.89
CA VAL A 12 -9.59 -0.90 8.89
C VAL A 12 -10.89 -0.20 8.53
N PRO A 13 -11.34 0.79 9.32
CA PRO A 13 -12.56 1.53 9.00
C PRO A 13 -12.38 2.30 7.69
N VAL A 14 -13.20 2.00 6.70
CA VAL A 14 -13.20 2.71 5.40
C VAL A 14 -14.15 3.89 5.47
N VAL A 15 -13.65 5.08 5.11
CA VAL A 15 -14.44 6.31 4.96
C VAL A 15 -14.34 6.85 3.53
N PRO A 16 -15.33 7.62 3.04
CA PRO A 16 -15.22 8.28 1.74
C PRO A 16 -14.02 9.24 1.70
N CYS A 17 -13.32 9.35 0.56
CA CYS A 17 -12.17 10.27 0.45
C CYS A 17 -12.56 11.73 0.76
N SER A 18 -13.83 12.13 0.60
CA SER A 18 -14.30 13.48 0.96
C SER A 18 -14.35 13.75 2.47
N GLU A 19 -14.23 12.72 3.30
CA GLU A 19 -14.11 12.82 4.75
C GLU A 19 -12.63 12.77 5.15
N GLU A 20 -12.33 13.29 6.34
CA GLU A 20 -10.97 13.28 6.87
C GLU A 20 -10.51 11.83 7.13
N HIS A 21 -9.34 11.47 6.62
CA HIS A 21 -8.74 10.15 6.80
C HIS A 21 -7.22 10.23 6.88
N ASP A 22 -6.60 9.17 7.41
CA ASP A 22 -5.15 9.10 7.60
C ASP A 22 -4.44 8.59 6.34
N GLU A 23 -5.09 7.71 5.56
CA GLU A 23 -4.46 6.99 4.45
C GLU A 23 -5.46 6.64 3.34
N GLU A 24 -4.97 6.53 2.11
CA GLU A 24 -5.79 6.20 0.93
C GLU A 24 -5.18 5.00 0.18
N ILE A 25 -5.98 4.00 -0.17
CA ILE A 25 -5.55 2.96 -1.12
C ILE A 25 -5.62 3.58 -2.52
N PHE A 26 -4.46 3.73 -3.17
CA PHE A 26 -4.36 4.30 -4.51
C PHE A 26 -4.22 3.24 -5.61
N GLY A 27 -3.88 2.01 -5.22
CA GLY A 27 -3.68 0.90 -6.14
C GLY A 27 -3.79 -0.45 -5.46
N GLU A 28 -4.21 -1.45 -6.24
CA GLU A 28 -4.30 -2.84 -5.82
C GLU A 28 -3.88 -3.73 -6.99
N PHE A 29 -3.18 -4.83 -6.70
CA PHE A 29 -2.92 -5.88 -7.69
C PHE A 29 -2.78 -7.25 -7.02
N GLU A 30 -2.90 -8.31 -7.82
CA GLU A 30 -2.68 -9.69 -7.36
C GLU A 30 -1.29 -10.20 -7.77
N LEU A 31 -0.61 -10.86 -6.84
CA LEU A 31 0.61 -11.61 -7.09
C LEU A 31 0.31 -12.92 -7.82
N SER A 32 1.21 -13.30 -8.71
CA SER A 32 1.12 -14.59 -9.41
C SER A 32 1.97 -15.66 -8.72
N GLY A 33 1.51 -16.90 -8.75
CA GLY A 33 2.27 -18.04 -8.24
C GLY A 33 1.40 -19.01 -7.46
N ASP A 34 1.90 -20.23 -7.31
CA ASP A 34 1.21 -21.27 -6.53
C ASP A 34 1.68 -21.27 -5.07
N SER A 35 2.93 -20.89 -4.80
CA SER A 35 3.54 -20.85 -3.48
C SER A 35 3.84 -19.42 -3.04
N PHE A 36 3.79 -19.18 -1.72
CA PHE A 36 4.17 -17.89 -1.15
C PHE A 36 5.60 -17.51 -1.54
N PRO A 37 5.83 -16.29 -2.07
CA PRO A 37 7.16 -15.84 -2.45
C PRO A 37 8.08 -15.68 -1.22
N ASP A 38 9.39 -15.69 -1.44
CA ASP A 38 10.30 -15.25 -0.39
C ASP A 38 10.13 -13.75 -0.11
N ALA A 39 10.48 -13.33 1.10
CA ALA A 39 10.22 -11.96 1.56
C ALA A 39 10.86 -10.88 0.68
N THR A 40 12.05 -11.15 0.13
CA THR A 40 12.74 -10.17 -0.73
C THR A 40 12.03 -10.03 -2.08
N ALA A 41 11.66 -11.14 -2.71
CA ALA A 41 10.89 -11.10 -3.95
C ALA A 41 9.52 -10.43 -3.77
N LEU A 42 8.85 -10.68 -2.63
CA LEU A 42 7.58 -10.05 -2.29
C LEU A 42 7.72 -8.52 -2.14
N GLU A 43 8.72 -8.07 -1.40
CA GLU A 43 8.99 -6.64 -1.19
C GLU A 43 9.36 -5.94 -2.49
N ASP A 44 10.27 -6.51 -3.29
CA ASP A 44 10.74 -5.93 -4.55
C ASP A 44 9.59 -5.79 -5.56
N GLU A 45 8.80 -6.84 -5.78
CA GLU A 45 7.66 -6.80 -6.72
C GLU A 45 6.58 -5.81 -6.27
N SER A 46 6.29 -5.77 -4.96
CA SER A 46 5.30 -4.87 -4.39
C SER A 46 5.71 -3.42 -4.53
N ASN A 47 6.95 -3.10 -4.18
CA ASN A 47 7.46 -1.74 -4.31
C ASN A 47 7.55 -1.30 -5.77
N GLU A 48 8.06 -2.13 -6.68
CA GLU A 48 8.17 -1.77 -8.11
C GLU A 48 6.80 -1.39 -8.69
N LYS A 49 5.78 -2.23 -8.44
CA LYS A 49 4.42 -2.00 -8.95
C LYS A 49 3.76 -0.80 -8.28
N CYS A 50 3.90 -0.65 -6.96
CA CYS A 50 3.31 0.47 -6.23
C CYS A 50 3.96 1.81 -6.61
N VAL A 51 5.27 1.88 -6.86
CA VAL A 51 5.92 3.10 -7.40
C VAL A 51 5.33 3.48 -8.77
N ALA A 52 5.15 2.50 -9.66
CA ALA A 52 4.57 2.77 -10.98
C ALA A 52 3.12 3.31 -10.87
N MET A 53 2.30 2.71 -10.01
CA MET A 53 0.93 3.18 -9.75
C MET A 53 0.91 4.55 -9.05
N PHE A 54 1.87 4.82 -8.16
CA PHE A 54 1.98 6.08 -7.44
C PHE A 54 2.21 7.22 -8.44
N ASN A 55 3.15 7.02 -9.35
CA ASN A 55 3.50 8.01 -10.36
C ASN A 55 2.29 8.36 -11.25
N GLU A 56 1.46 7.37 -11.60
CA GLU A 56 0.21 7.58 -12.34
C GLU A 56 -0.86 8.29 -11.49
N PHE A 57 -1.00 7.87 -10.23
CA PHE A 57 -2.04 8.37 -9.33
C PHE A 57 -1.79 9.81 -8.89
N VAL A 58 -0.59 10.12 -8.40
CA VAL A 58 -0.20 11.45 -7.90
C VAL A 58 0.10 12.40 -9.06
N GLY A 59 0.61 11.88 -10.18
CA GLY A 59 1.07 12.68 -11.32
C GLY A 59 2.46 13.29 -11.11
N MET A 60 3.24 12.77 -10.17
CA MET A 60 4.62 13.14 -9.85
C MET A 60 5.42 11.87 -9.54
N ASP A 61 6.73 11.89 -9.79
CA ASP A 61 7.60 10.77 -9.41
C ASP A 61 7.67 10.63 -7.89
N TYR A 62 7.55 9.40 -7.39
CA TYR A 62 7.63 9.09 -5.97
C TYR A 62 8.89 9.67 -5.29
N PHE A 63 10.05 9.64 -5.94
CA PHE A 63 11.29 10.13 -5.34
C PHE A 63 11.38 11.67 -5.30
N ASP A 64 10.51 12.37 -6.02
CA ASP A 64 10.40 13.84 -6.02
C ASP A 64 9.23 14.36 -5.17
N SER A 65 8.36 13.47 -4.68
CA SER A 65 7.12 13.77 -3.96
C SER A 65 7.35 13.97 -2.45
N GLU A 66 6.51 14.80 -1.83
CA GLU A 66 6.40 14.93 -0.37
C GLU A 66 5.51 13.86 0.28
N LEU A 67 4.67 13.20 -0.52
CA LEU A 67 3.83 12.08 -0.12
C LEU A 67 4.63 10.78 -0.08
N ASP A 68 4.23 9.89 0.82
CA ASP A 68 4.89 8.60 1.02
C ASP A 68 3.88 7.46 0.79
N PHE A 69 4.36 6.23 0.60
CA PHE A 69 3.49 5.06 0.55
C PHE A 69 4.11 3.85 1.23
N TYR A 70 3.25 2.92 1.61
CA TYR A 70 3.66 1.60 2.06
C TYR A 70 2.80 0.53 1.37
N THR A 71 3.25 -0.72 1.48
CA THR A 71 2.56 -1.86 0.88
C THR A 71 1.96 -2.74 1.97
N LEU A 72 0.70 -3.13 1.81
CA LEU A 72 0.10 -4.23 2.54
C LEU A 72 0.18 -5.45 1.63
N THR A 73 0.91 -6.47 2.07
CA THR A 73 1.16 -7.69 1.31
C THR A 73 0.40 -8.86 1.95
N PRO A 74 0.10 -9.92 1.19
CA PRO A 74 -0.51 -11.10 1.77
C PRO A 74 0.46 -11.76 2.76
N THR A 75 -0.08 -12.42 3.78
CA THR A 75 0.70 -13.28 4.67
C THR A 75 0.78 -14.70 4.10
N GLU A 76 1.75 -15.51 4.55
CA GLU A 76 1.85 -16.92 4.12
C GLU A 76 0.58 -17.72 4.52
N ASP A 77 0.03 -17.46 5.70
CA ASP A 77 -1.24 -18.06 6.14
C ASP A 77 -2.41 -17.59 5.25
N GLY A 78 -2.49 -16.29 4.96
CA GLY A 78 -3.43 -15.71 4.00
C GLY A 78 -3.38 -16.40 2.63
N TRP A 79 -2.16 -16.60 2.14
CA TRP A 79 -1.90 -17.23 0.86
C TRP A 79 -2.38 -18.68 0.79
N ASN A 80 -2.05 -19.46 1.82
CA ASN A 80 -2.30 -20.90 1.86
C ASN A 80 -3.75 -21.25 2.26
N GLU A 81 -4.33 -20.52 3.20
CA GLU A 81 -5.66 -20.83 3.75
C GLU A 81 -6.79 -20.11 3.00
N PHE A 82 -6.56 -18.89 2.53
CA PHE A 82 -7.60 -18.01 1.98
C PHE A 82 -7.41 -17.67 0.51
N ASN A 83 -6.33 -18.18 -0.11
CA ASN A 83 -5.94 -17.81 -1.46
C ASN A 83 -5.76 -16.28 -1.62
N ASP A 84 -5.32 -15.61 -0.56
CA ASP A 84 -5.01 -14.18 -0.62
C ASP A 84 -3.75 -13.98 -1.46
N ARG A 85 -3.87 -13.15 -2.49
CA ARG A 85 -2.80 -12.77 -3.42
C ARG A 85 -2.65 -11.26 -3.49
N THR A 86 -3.44 -10.53 -2.71
CA THR A 86 -3.68 -9.11 -2.95
C THR A 86 -2.62 -8.27 -2.27
N VAL A 87 -2.01 -7.38 -3.04
CA VAL A 87 -1.17 -6.31 -2.53
C VAL A 87 -1.93 -5.00 -2.66
N ASN A 88 -2.05 -4.27 -1.55
CA ASN A 88 -2.60 -2.92 -1.54
C ASN A 88 -1.47 -1.90 -1.41
N CYS A 89 -1.47 -0.91 -2.30
CA CYS A 89 -0.58 0.24 -2.23
C CYS A 89 -1.30 1.37 -1.50
N VAL A 90 -0.76 1.78 -0.35
CA VAL A 90 -1.40 2.75 0.56
C VAL A 90 -0.58 4.03 0.60
N ILE A 91 -1.18 5.16 0.20
CA ILE A 91 -0.54 6.47 0.23
C ILE A 91 -0.89 7.20 1.52
N VAL A 92 0.10 7.93 2.05
CA VAL A 92 -0.02 8.76 3.25
C VAL A 92 0.58 10.14 3.00
N ASP A 93 0.10 11.14 3.75
CA ASP A 93 0.74 12.46 3.81
C ASP A 93 1.51 12.59 5.13
N PRO A 94 2.85 12.67 5.11
CA PRO A 94 3.66 12.90 6.30
C PRO A 94 3.32 14.21 7.05
N ALA A 95 2.66 15.17 6.39
CA ALA A 95 2.19 16.41 7.01
C ALA A 95 0.92 16.23 7.88
N GLY A 96 0.23 15.09 7.75
CA GLY A 96 -0.93 14.73 8.57
C GLY A 96 -2.10 14.18 7.77
N LYS A 97 -3.31 14.34 8.32
CA LYS A 97 -4.53 13.80 7.72
C LYS A 97 -4.91 14.48 6.42
N ILE A 98 -5.57 13.72 5.57
CA ILE A 98 -5.98 14.11 4.23
C ILE A 98 -7.50 14.36 4.24
N THR A 99 -7.97 15.29 3.41
CA THR A 99 -9.38 15.44 3.06
C THR A 99 -9.48 15.66 1.55
N GLY A 100 -10.25 14.81 0.88
CA GLY A 100 -10.18 14.62 -0.56
C GLY A 100 -9.24 13.46 -0.93
N SER A 101 -9.26 13.06 -2.20
CA SER A 101 -8.29 12.09 -2.72
C SER A 101 -6.97 12.79 -3.06
N LEU A 102 -5.84 12.11 -2.86
CA LEU A 102 -4.51 12.56 -3.30
C LEU A 102 -4.26 12.38 -4.82
N LYS A 103 -5.27 11.89 -5.56
CA LYS A 103 -5.18 11.74 -7.01
C LYS A 103 -4.90 13.08 -7.70
N GLY A 104 -3.79 13.15 -8.44
CA GLY A 104 -3.36 14.34 -9.15
C GLY A 104 -2.90 15.48 -8.24
N ALA A 105 -2.53 15.19 -6.98
CA ALA A 105 -2.07 16.21 -6.03
C ALA A 105 -0.77 16.89 -6.50
N ALA A 106 0.08 16.17 -7.24
CA ALA A 106 1.34 16.66 -7.81
C ALA A 106 2.22 17.43 -6.80
N ARG A 107 2.45 16.83 -5.63
CA ARG A 107 3.24 17.39 -4.53
C ARG A 107 4.08 16.31 -3.88
#